data_AF-A0A4C1SBD1-F1
#
_entry.id   AF-A0A4C1SBD1-F1
#
_cell.length_a   1.000
_cell.length_b   1.000
_cell.length_c   1.000
_cell.angle_alpha   90.00
_cell.angle_beta   90.00
_cell.angle_gamma   90.00
#
_symmetry.space_group_name_H-M   'P 1'
#
loop_
_entity.id
_entity.type
_entity.pdbx_description
1 polymer ?
#
loop_
_entity_poly.entity_id
_entity_poly.type
_entity_poly.pdbx_seq_one_letter_code
_entity_poly.pdbx_strand_id
1 'polypeptide(L)'
;MSQYNHRTQIFGDEKLCSRWIPHNLTETQKPDRITWCNAMLTRFKKVATNLVGHIVTDNERRIYRCNPKTKQQSTVCIYRNEPKPTKAAR
;
A
#
# COMPACT_ATOMS: atom_id res chain seq x y z
N MET A 1 -31.13 13.03 5.08
CA MET A 1 -29.83 12.36 4.80
C MET A 1 -30.02 10.92 4.29
N SER A 2 -30.79 10.68 3.21
CA SER A 2 -30.90 9.33 2.63
C SER A 2 -31.46 9.37 1.20
N GLN A 3 -30.68 9.89 0.23
CA GLN A 3 -31.00 9.75 -1.20
C GLN A 3 -29.78 9.45 -2.09
N TYR A 4 -28.58 9.28 -1.52
CA TYR A 4 -27.33 9.18 -2.29
C TYR A 4 -26.80 7.75 -2.50
N ASN A 5 -27.50 6.71 -2.02
CA ASN A 5 -27.00 5.33 -2.08
C ASN A 5 -27.70 4.45 -3.15
N HIS A 6 -28.72 4.95 -3.84
CA HIS A 6 -29.56 4.13 -4.73
C HIS A 6 -29.08 4.09 -6.20
N ARG A 7 -28.07 4.90 -6.56
CA ARG A 7 -27.65 5.10 -7.96
C ARG A 7 -26.57 4.14 -8.46
N THR A 8 -25.86 3.45 -7.57
CA THR A 8 -24.78 2.51 -7.91
C THR A 8 -25.25 1.09 -8.21
N GLN A 9 -26.56 0.82 -8.14
CA GLN A 9 -27.09 -0.53 -8.42
C GLN A 9 -27.58 -0.69 -9.88
N ILE A 10 -27.71 0.41 -10.63
CA ILE A 10 -28.30 0.43 -11.98
C ILE A 10 -27.23 0.35 -13.09
N PHE A 11 -26.02 0.85 -12.81
CA PHE A 11 -24.83 0.71 -13.68
C PHE A 11 -23.79 -0.06 -12.86
N GLY A 12 -23.14 -1.06 -13.44
CA GLY A 12 -22.26 -2.03 -12.77
C GLY A 12 -20.95 -1.47 -12.18
N ASP A 13 -21.01 -0.33 -11.52
CA ASP A 13 -19.88 0.42 -10.98
C ASP A 13 -19.67 0.07 -9.50
N GLU A 14 -18.43 -0.19 -9.12
CA GLU A 14 -18.00 -0.41 -7.74
C GLU A 14 -17.24 0.81 -7.23
N LYS A 15 -17.57 1.28 -6.01
CA LYS A 15 -16.80 2.33 -5.34
C LYS A 15 -15.58 1.71 -4.68
N LEU A 16 -14.39 2.02 -5.19
CA LEU A 16 -13.13 1.50 -4.68
C LEU A 16 -12.16 2.63 -4.31
N CYS A 17 -11.51 2.48 -3.15
CA CYS A 17 -10.39 3.34 -2.80
C CYS A 17 -9.15 2.92 -3.58
N SER A 18 -8.47 3.89 -4.18
CA SER A 18 -7.19 3.64 -4.86
C SER A 18 -6.17 3.02 -3.89
N ARG A 19 -5.35 2.09 -4.39
CA ARG A 19 -4.19 1.58 -3.65
C ARG A 19 -3.12 2.67 -3.65
N TRP A 20 -2.65 3.05 -2.47
CA TRP A 20 -1.51 3.95 -2.33
C TRP A 20 -0.23 3.15 -2.21
N ILE A 21 0.75 3.47 -3.06
CA ILE A 21 2.10 2.92 -2.98
C ILE A 21 3.12 4.04 -2.83
N PRO A 22 4.18 3.85 -2.02
CA PRO A 22 5.20 4.88 -1.83
C PRO A 22 5.95 5.22 -3.12
N HIS A 23 6.24 4.23 -3.94
CA HIS A 23 7.01 4.39 -5.18
C HIS A 23 6.70 3.27 -6.17
N ASN A 24 6.70 3.58 -7.46
CA ASN A 24 6.65 2.59 -8.54
C ASN A 24 8.05 2.02 -8.76
N LEU A 25 8.31 0.83 -8.22
CA LEU A 25 9.61 0.18 -8.39
C LEU A 25 9.88 -0.14 -9.86
N THR A 26 11.12 0.09 -10.30
CA THR A 26 11.59 -0.31 -11.62
C THR A 26 11.67 -1.84 -11.73
N GLU A 27 11.72 -2.35 -12.96
CA GLU A 27 11.90 -3.79 -13.21
C GLU A 27 13.22 -4.34 -12.65
N THR A 28 14.21 -3.47 -12.39
CA THR A 28 15.48 -3.82 -11.73
C THR A 28 15.39 -3.78 -10.20
N GLN A 29 14.65 -2.83 -9.61
CA GLN A 29 14.49 -2.72 -8.16
C GLN A 29 13.65 -3.87 -7.56
N LYS A 30 12.72 -4.43 -8.33
CA LYS A 30 11.89 -5.56 -7.90
C LYS A 30 12.74 -6.82 -7.58
N PRO A 31 13.58 -7.35 -8.49
CA PRO A 31 14.41 -8.52 -8.19
C PRO A 31 15.44 -8.25 -7.10
N ASP A 32 15.97 -7.03 -6.98
CA ASP A 32 16.90 -6.68 -5.89
C ASP A 32 16.22 -6.81 -4.52
N ARG A 33 14.98 -6.30 -4.39
CA ARG A 33 14.19 -6.45 -3.16
C ARG A 33 13.86 -7.91 -2.86
N ILE A 34 13.52 -8.72 -3.87
CA ILE A 34 13.21 -10.14 -3.69
C ILE A 34 14.47 -10.89 -3.21
N THR A 35 15.59 -10.67 -3.88
CA THR A 35 16.89 -11.27 -3.53
C THR A 35 17.27 -10.94 -2.09
N TRP A 36 17.15 -9.66 -1.70
CA TRP A 36 17.49 -9.26 -0.33
C TRP A 36 16.56 -9.90 0.71
N CYS A 37 15.25 -9.86 0.49
CA CYS A 37 14.27 -10.49 1.39
C CYS A 37 14.55 -11.98 1.57
N ASN A 38 14.83 -12.71 0.48
CA ASN A 38 15.12 -14.14 0.54
C ASN A 38 16.39 -14.43 1.35
N ALA A 39 17.46 -13.67 1.14
CA ALA A 39 18.69 -13.81 1.91
C ALA A 39 18.47 -13.58 3.41
N MET A 40 17.69 -12.56 3.79
CA MET A 40 17.33 -12.31 5.19
C MET A 40 16.47 -13.42 5.79
N LEU A 41 15.47 -13.91 5.06
CA LEU A 41 14.63 -15.02 5.51
C LEU A 41 15.47 -16.28 5.76
N THR A 42 16.40 -16.60 4.87
CA THR A 42 17.33 -17.72 5.07
C THR A 42 18.20 -17.51 6.31
N ARG A 43 18.72 -16.30 6.52
CA ARG A 43 19.54 -15.96 7.69
C ARG A 43 18.75 -16.12 9.00
N PHE A 44 17.52 -15.64 9.05
CA PHE A 44 16.67 -15.77 10.25
C PHE A 44 16.21 -17.20 10.52
N LYS A 45 16.05 -18.03 9.48
CA LYS A 45 15.68 -19.45 9.65
C LYS A 45 16.83 -20.33 10.13
N LYS A 46 18.08 -20.01 9.74
CA LYS A 46 19.27 -20.82 10.07
C LYS A 46 19.76 -20.64 11.50
N VAL A 47 19.45 -19.52 12.13
CA VAL A 47 19.95 -19.14 13.44
C VAL A 47 18.89 -19.50 14.49
N ALA A 48 19.23 -20.37 15.45
CA ALA A 48 18.33 -20.76 16.56
C ALA A 48 18.11 -19.64 17.59
N THR A 49 18.87 -18.55 17.51
CA THR A 49 18.73 -17.36 18.36
C THR A 49 17.83 -16.33 17.70
N ASN A 50 17.11 -15.55 18.52
CA ASN A 50 16.20 -14.50 18.09
C ASN A 50 16.97 -13.29 17.52
N LEU A 51 17.62 -13.44 16.36
CA LEU A 51 18.41 -12.40 15.69
C LEU A 51 17.59 -11.13 15.44
N VAL A 52 16.27 -11.28 15.25
CA VAL A 52 15.33 -10.16 15.10
C VAL A 52 15.33 -9.27 16.36
N GLY A 53 15.45 -9.85 17.55
CA GLY A 53 15.51 -9.12 18.82
C GLY A 53 16.76 -8.26 19.00
N HIS A 54 17.80 -8.49 18.19
CA HIS A 54 19.03 -7.69 18.20
C HIS A 54 19.04 -6.57 17.16
N ILE A 55 17.99 -6.44 16.34
CA ILE A 55 17.90 -5.40 15.33
C ILE A 55 17.43 -4.10 15.99
N VAL A 56 18.29 -3.09 16.00
CA VAL A 56 17.92 -1.72 16.32
C VAL A 56 17.66 -0.98 15.01
N THR A 57 16.46 -0.43 14.85
CA THR A 57 16.10 0.40 13.70
C THR A 57 15.82 1.82 14.14
N ASP A 58 16.23 2.79 13.33
CA ASP A 58 15.88 4.19 13.50
C ASP A 58 15.21 4.70 12.22
N ASN A 59 14.24 5.61 12.38
CA ASN A 59 13.56 6.26 11.27
C ASN A 59 12.83 7.52 11.73
N GLU A 60 12.89 8.57 10.92
CA GLU A 60 12.21 9.83 11.20
C GLU A 60 10.79 9.86 10.64
N ARG A 61 9.85 10.43 11.40
CA ARG A 61 8.49 10.72 10.93
C ARG A 61 8.21 12.20 11.05
N ARG A 62 7.78 12.82 9.94
CA ARG A 62 7.28 14.20 9.96
C ARG A 62 5.90 14.26 10.62
N ILE A 63 5.75 15.13 11.61
CA ILE A 63 4.48 15.43 12.28
C ILE A 63 3.96 16.76 11.73
N TYR A 64 2.77 16.74 11.15
CA TYR A 64 2.14 17.92 10.55
C TYR A 64 1.10 18.52 11.51
N ARG A 65 0.97 19.85 11.49
CA ARG A 65 -0.07 20.58 12.26
C ARG A 65 -1.48 20.30 11.74
N CYS A 66 -1.62 20.03 10.43
CA CYS A 66 -2.90 19.76 9.78
C CYS A 66 -2.93 18.32 9.23
N ASN A 67 -4.09 17.67 9.29
CA ASN A 67 -4.27 16.33 8.75
C ASN A 67 -4.12 16.32 7.22
N PRO A 68 -3.17 15.55 6.65
CA PRO A 68 -3.12 15.34 5.21
C PRO A 68 -4.36 14.57 4.73
N LYS A 69 -4.68 14.70 3.44
CA LYS A 69 -5.87 14.07 2.83
C LYS A 69 -5.95 12.59 3.18
N THR A 70 -7.13 12.15 3.62
CA THR A 70 -7.34 10.77 4.06
C THR A 70 -7.52 9.83 2.86
N LYS A 71 -7.26 8.54 3.08
CA LYS A 71 -7.44 7.50 2.06
C LYS A 71 -8.87 7.48 1.49
N GLN A 72 -9.87 7.75 2.33
CA GLN A 72 -11.28 7.81 1.91
C GLN A 72 -11.57 8.99 0.97
N GLN A 73 -10.86 10.12 1.13
CA GLN A 73 -10.95 11.25 0.20
C GLN A 73 -10.32 10.94 -1.18
N SER A 74 -9.73 9.75 -1.35
CA SER A 74 -9.18 9.25 -2.62
C SER A 74 -10.07 8.15 -3.24
N THR A 75 -11.35 8.10 -2.89
CA THR A 75 -12.31 7.15 -3.45
C THR A 75 -12.59 7.49 -4.92
N VAL A 76 -12.52 6.48 -5.79
CA VAL A 76 -12.81 6.59 -7.22
C VAL A 76 -13.90 5.55 -7.55
N CYS A 77 -14.83 5.89 -8.42
CA CYS A 77 -15.79 4.93 -8.96
C CYS A 77 -15.11 4.24 -10.16
N ILE A 78 -15.10 2.91 -10.18
CA ILE A 78 -14.60 2.12 -11.31
C ILE A 78 -15.64 1.10 -11.75
N TYR A 79 -15.60 0.67 -13.01
CA TYR A 79 -16.49 -0.39 -13.48
C TYR A 79 -16.08 -1.75 -12.87
N ARG A 80 -17.03 -2.68 -12.67
CA ARG A 80 -16.80 -3.98 -12.00
C ARG A 80 -15.61 -4.82 -12.48
N ASN A 81 -15.19 -4.64 -13.73
CA ASN A 81 -14.08 -5.40 -14.34
C ASN A 81 -12.80 -4.59 -14.54
N GLU A 82 -12.75 -3.36 -14.05
CA GLU A 82 -11.58 -2.51 -14.17
C GLU A 82 -10.58 -2.77 -13.04
N PRO A 83 -9.27 -2.69 -13.31
CA PRO A 83 -8.25 -2.86 -12.29
C PRO A 83 -8.34 -1.73 -11.26
N LYS A 84 -8.05 -2.07 -9.99
CA LYS A 84 -8.01 -1.07 -8.92
C LYS A 84 -6.99 0.03 -9.26
N PRO A 85 -7.40 1.31 -9.26
CA PRO A 85 -6.49 2.40 -9.55
C PRO A 85 -5.37 2.44 -8.52
N THR A 86 -4.15 2.59 -9.00
CA THR A 86 -2.95 2.70 -8.16
C THR A 86 -2.45 4.12 -8.20
N LYS A 87 -2.32 4.72 -7.02
CA LYS A 87 -1.76 6.06 -6.86
C LYS A 87 -0.38 5.93 -6.24
N ALA A 88 0.64 6.25 -7.04
CA ALA A 88 1.99 6.43 -6.55
C ALA A 88 2.16 7.86 -6.03
N ALA A 89 2.89 8.02 -4.93
CA ALA A 89 3.43 9.33 -4.59
C ALA A 89 4.47 9.73 -5.65
N ARG A 90 4.49 11.03 -6.03
CA ARG A 90 5.57 11.62 -6.83
C ARG A 90 6.70 12.05 -5.91
#